data_AF-A0A1H4IB94-F1
#
_entry.id   AF-A0A1H4IB94-F1
#
_cell.length_a   1.000
_cell.length_b   1.000
_cell.length_c   1.000
_cell.angle_alpha   90.00
_cell.angle_beta   90.00
_cell.angle_gamma   90.00
#
_symmetry.space_group_name_H-M   'P 1'
#
loop_
_entity.id
_entity.type
_entity.pdbx_description
1 polymer ?
#
loop_
_entity_poly.entity_id
_entity_poly.type
_entity_poly.pdbx_seq_one_letter_code
_entity_poly.pdbx_strand_id
1 'polypeptide(L)'
;MFDQVMDRIAGRFRRVEPRAAARAYLRGLLSSVERKNCWQLAEQAGHTRPGPMQRLLRYARWDADAVRDDLRAYAAEHLAADGSVLVVDETGFLKKGRSSAGVQRQYTGTAGRIENAQVGVFLALATSRGRALIDRRLYLPEHSWSNDPERRHAAGIPETVRFATKPRLAGEMIEAALDARIGASWVTGDEAYGQDPQLRAALEARGVGYVMAVACSMRVRINHGRTLVRADTLAGRLPATAWHRQSAGNGAKGPRYYDWAWIHIGTGSHRHLLIRRNRSTGELAFYLCWSPTEVPLSELVRVAGVRWSVEECFQAAKSQVGLDHYQVRHWTSWHRHITLAMLALAFLTVLAADAAPEPPADMHHFIRSRDPVTLTVPEIRHLLVAAFHPPAVTAARLLHWSNWRRRHQATARRSHYRRRAAGESAG
;
A
#
# COMPACT_ATOMS: atom_id res chain seq x y z
N MET A 1 10.88 -17.83 -13.07
CA MET A 1 10.10 -16.70 -12.51
C MET A 1 10.71 -16.11 -11.23
N PHE A 2 10.84 -16.84 -10.10
CA PHE A 2 11.46 -16.25 -8.90
C PHE A 2 12.91 -15.76 -9.13
N ASP A 3 13.69 -16.49 -9.92
CA ASP A 3 15.05 -16.08 -10.29
C ASP A 3 15.08 -14.78 -11.10
N GLN A 4 14.13 -14.57 -12.01
CA GLN A 4 14.03 -13.34 -12.80
C GLN A 4 13.81 -12.11 -11.89
N VAL A 5 12.97 -12.24 -10.87
CA VAL A 5 12.79 -11.17 -9.86
C VAL A 5 14.08 -10.92 -9.08
N MET A 6 14.80 -11.98 -8.70
CA MET A 6 16.07 -11.86 -7.99
C MET A 6 17.18 -11.27 -8.84
N ASP A 7 17.20 -11.56 -10.14
CA ASP A 7 18.17 -11.04 -11.10
C ASP A 7 17.91 -9.57 -11.41
N ARG A 8 16.63 -9.16 -11.50
CA ARG A 8 16.26 -7.76 -11.66
C ARG A 8 16.85 -6.87 -10.56
N ILE A 9 16.78 -7.31 -9.31
CA ILE A 9 17.29 -6.54 -8.16
C ILE A 9 18.78 -6.82 -7.87
N ALA A 10 19.41 -7.75 -8.59
CA ALA A 10 20.76 -8.21 -8.28
C ALA A 10 21.79 -7.09 -8.28
N GLY A 11 21.69 -6.18 -9.26
CA GLY A 11 22.58 -5.02 -9.40
C GLY A 11 22.52 -4.03 -8.24
N ARG A 12 21.50 -4.13 -7.36
CA ARG A 12 21.36 -3.28 -6.16
C ARG A 12 22.19 -3.76 -4.98
N PHE A 13 22.80 -4.93 -5.09
CA PHE A 13 23.66 -5.52 -4.07
C PHE A 13 25.10 -5.62 -4.58
N ARG A 14 26.02 -4.83 -4.01
CA ARG A 14 27.45 -4.87 -4.38
C ARG A 14 28.17 -6.16 -3.96
N ARG A 15 27.59 -6.94 -3.06
CA ARG A 15 28.20 -8.10 -2.43
C ARG A 15 27.26 -9.30 -2.50
N VAL A 16 27.85 -10.49 -2.62
CA VAL A 16 27.09 -11.74 -2.70
C VAL A 16 26.33 -12.04 -1.41
N GLU A 17 26.86 -11.69 -0.23
CA GLU A 17 26.24 -12.06 1.04
C GLU A 17 24.92 -11.31 1.30
N PRO A 18 24.82 -9.97 1.12
CA PRO A 18 23.53 -9.27 1.15
C PRO A 18 22.55 -9.75 0.09
N ARG A 19 23.01 -10.09 -1.13
CA ARG A 19 22.15 -10.63 -2.20
C ARG A 19 21.56 -11.99 -1.80
N ALA A 20 22.37 -12.88 -1.28
CA ALA A 20 21.94 -14.18 -0.77
C ALA A 20 20.97 -14.03 0.41
N ALA A 21 21.25 -13.10 1.34
CA ALA A 21 20.34 -12.79 2.44
C ALA A 21 19.00 -12.22 1.95
N ALA A 22 19.00 -11.34 0.94
CA ALA A 22 17.77 -10.80 0.34
C ALA A 22 16.93 -11.90 -0.31
N ARG A 23 17.57 -12.83 -1.03
CA ARG A 23 16.93 -14.02 -1.60
C ARG A 23 16.27 -14.88 -0.52
N ALA A 24 17.01 -15.18 0.55
CA ALA A 24 16.50 -15.94 1.68
C ALA A 24 15.36 -15.21 2.40
N TYR A 25 15.46 -13.89 2.53
CA TYR A 25 14.42 -13.05 3.12
C TYR A 25 13.12 -13.11 2.30
N LEU A 26 13.20 -12.92 0.97
CA LEU A 26 12.04 -12.98 0.07
C LEU A 26 11.40 -14.37 0.06
N ARG A 27 12.18 -15.46 -0.01
CA ARG A 27 11.66 -16.83 0.16
C ARG A 27 10.96 -17.01 1.50
N GLY A 28 11.51 -16.45 2.56
CA GLY A 28 10.90 -16.45 3.88
C GLY A 28 9.59 -15.64 3.95
N LEU A 29 9.47 -14.52 3.24
CA LEU A 29 8.21 -13.77 3.11
C LEU A 29 7.15 -14.59 2.37
N LEU A 30 7.55 -15.35 1.35
CA LEU A 30 6.68 -16.21 0.55
C LEU A 30 6.35 -17.56 1.22
N SER A 31 7.01 -17.91 2.33
CA SER A 31 6.82 -19.23 2.98
C SER A 31 5.53 -19.35 3.82
N SER A 32 5.35 -20.48 4.51
CA SER A 32 4.30 -20.71 5.51
C SER A 32 4.60 -20.15 6.90
N VAL A 33 5.73 -19.47 7.09
CA VAL A 33 6.09 -18.85 8.38
C VAL A 33 4.98 -17.92 8.85
N GLU A 34 4.37 -18.21 10.00
CA GLU A 34 3.24 -17.45 10.54
C GLU A 34 3.54 -15.96 10.69
N ARG A 35 4.65 -15.62 11.35
CA ARG A 35 5.06 -14.24 11.59
C ARG A 35 6.41 -13.94 10.93
N LYS A 36 6.39 -13.03 9.97
CA LYS A 36 7.50 -12.70 9.05
C LYS A 36 8.52 -11.73 9.67
N ASN A 37 8.98 -12.01 10.89
CA ASN A 37 10.04 -11.23 11.55
C ASN A 37 11.43 -11.84 11.30
N CYS A 38 12.50 -11.07 11.55
CA CYS A 38 13.87 -11.50 11.27
C CYS A 38 14.28 -12.82 11.95
N TRP A 39 13.65 -13.21 13.06
CA TRP A 39 14.01 -14.43 13.77
C TRP A 39 13.44 -15.65 13.08
N GLN A 40 12.13 -15.66 12.83
CA GLN A 40 11.46 -16.76 12.15
C GLN A 40 11.90 -16.85 10.69
N LEU A 41 12.19 -15.73 10.02
CA LEU A 41 12.75 -15.77 8.67
C LEU A 41 14.18 -16.35 8.66
N ALA A 42 15.01 -16.05 9.67
CA ALA A 42 16.34 -16.65 9.78
C ALA A 42 16.28 -18.15 10.08
N GLU A 43 15.38 -18.56 10.96
CA GLU A 43 15.08 -19.97 11.25
C GLU A 43 14.53 -20.68 10.01
N GLN A 44 13.65 -20.06 9.22
CA GLN A 44 13.22 -20.62 7.95
C GLN A 44 14.37 -20.78 6.95
N ALA A 45 15.30 -19.82 6.93
CA ALA A 45 16.36 -19.74 5.93
C ALA A 45 17.58 -20.67 6.16
N GLY A 46 17.61 -21.46 7.23
CA GLY A 46 18.78 -22.30 7.53
C GLY A 46 19.72 -21.74 8.60
N HIS A 47 19.50 -20.50 9.07
CA HIS A 47 20.46 -19.86 9.97
C HIS A 47 20.30 -20.30 11.43
N THR A 48 21.41 -20.21 12.17
CA THR A 48 21.48 -20.49 13.61
C THR A 48 21.17 -19.26 14.47
N ARG A 49 21.16 -18.06 13.88
CA ARG A 49 20.95 -16.77 14.56
C ARG A 49 20.22 -15.79 13.65
N PRO A 50 19.53 -14.77 14.19
CA PRO A 50 18.81 -13.77 13.39
C PRO A 50 19.71 -12.75 12.67
N GLY A 51 21.01 -12.76 12.96
CA GLY A 51 21.99 -11.77 12.51
C GLY A 51 21.97 -11.50 11.00
N PRO A 52 21.94 -12.51 10.10
CA PRO A 52 21.90 -12.28 8.66
C PRO A 52 20.70 -11.42 8.22
N MET A 53 19.50 -11.73 8.70
CA MET A 53 18.26 -11.00 8.37
C MET A 53 18.28 -9.59 8.96
N GLN A 54 18.77 -9.44 10.20
CA GLN A 54 18.91 -8.13 10.83
C GLN A 54 19.95 -7.25 10.13
N ARG A 55 21.08 -7.84 9.72
CA ARG A 55 22.14 -7.16 8.98
C ARG A 55 21.64 -6.69 7.62
N LEU A 56 20.91 -7.53 6.89
CA LEU A 56 20.29 -7.15 5.61
C LEU A 56 19.46 -5.87 5.75
N LEU A 57 18.59 -5.79 6.76
CA LEU A 57 17.71 -4.64 6.95
C LEU A 57 18.39 -3.42 7.57
N ARG A 58 19.43 -3.60 8.40
CA ARG A 58 20.00 -2.47 9.16
C ARG A 58 21.35 -1.97 8.63
N TYR A 59 22.27 -2.87 8.29
CA TYR A 59 23.68 -2.51 8.11
C TYR A 59 24.25 -2.85 6.73
N ALA A 60 23.64 -3.77 6.00
CA ALA A 60 24.08 -4.11 4.64
C ALA A 60 23.99 -2.85 3.75
N ARG A 61 24.90 -2.72 2.78
CA ARG A 61 24.87 -1.62 1.81
C ARG A 61 24.08 -2.05 0.58
N TRP A 62 22.85 -1.57 0.47
CA TRP A 62 21.97 -1.64 -0.69
C TRP A 62 20.91 -0.54 -0.59
N ASP A 63 20.41 -0.12 -1.73
CA ASP A 63 19.48 1.00 -1.84
C ASP A 63 18.03 0.49 -1.92
N ALA A 64 17.21 0.87 -0.94
CA ALA A 64 15.82 0.47 -0.86
C ALA A 64 14.94 1.15 -1.91
N ASP A 65 15.31 2.36 -2.33
CA ASP A 65 14.61 3.16 -3.32
C ASP A 65 14.98 2.68 -4.73
N ALA A 66 16.22 2.26 -4.96
CA ALA A 66 16.57 1.61 -6.23
C ALA A 66 15.83 0.27 -6.42
N VAL A 67 15.66 -0.52 -5.35
CA VAL A 67 14.83 -1.76 -5.40
C VAL A 67 13.33 -1.42 -5.51
N ARG A 68 12.86 -0.29 -4.97
CA ARG A 68 11.50 0.24 -5.23
C ARG A 68 11.31 0.52 -6.72
N ASP A 69 12.31 1.10 -7.37
CA ASP A 69 12.26 1.42 -8.79
C ASP A 69 12.23 0.15 -9.65
N ASP A 70 13.04 -0.85 -9.32
CA ASP A 70 13.02 -2.17 -9.96
C ASP A 70 11.66 -2.87 -9.79
N LEU A 71 11.08 -2.80 -8.59
CA LEU A 71 9.73 -3.31 -8.29
C LEU A 71 8.67 -2.60 -9.13
N ARG A 72 8.72 -1.27 -9.19
CA ARG A 72 7.77 -0.45 -9.95
C ARG A 72 7.84 -0.79 -11.44
N ALA A 73 9.04 -0.91 -12.00
CA ALA A 73 9.24 -1.35 -13.37
C ALA A 73 8.70 -2.77 -13.61
N TYR A 74 8.97 -3.70 -12.69
CA TYR A 74 8.44 -5.07 -12.77
C TYR A 74 6.90 -5.11 -12.77
N ALA A 75 6.26 -4.36 -11.87
CA ALA A 75 4.80 -4.28 -11.82
C ALA A 75 4.20 -3.67 -13.08
N ALA A 76 4.82 -2.62 -13.63
CA ALA A 76 4.37 -2.00 -14.87
C ALA A 76 4.46 -2.97 -16.05
N GLU A 77 5.60 -3.64 -16.22
CA GLU A 77 5.85 -4.56 -17.32
C GLU A 77 4.84 -5.73 -17.38
N HIS A 78 4.38 -6.22 -16.22
CA HIS A 78 3.54 -7.42 -16.16
C HIS A 78 2.05 -7.12 -15.92
N LEU A 79 1.72 -5.96 -15.35
CA LEU A 79 0.35 -5.61 -14.99
C LEU A 79 -0.19 -4.41 -15.77
N ALA A 80 0.65 -3.51 -16.28
CA ALA A 80 0.15 -2.31 -16.95
C ALA A 80 -0.73 -2.67 -18.15
N ALA A 81 -1.84 -1.98 -18.23
CA ALA A 81 -2.82 -2.09 -19.30
C ALA A 81 -3.46 -0.72 -19.53
N ASP A 82 -4.17 -0.56 -20.64
CA ASP A 82 -4.93 0.66 -20.90
C ASP A 82 -5.92 0.95 -19.75
N GLY A 83 -6.04 2.21 -19.39
CA GLY A 83 -6.90 2.64 -18.28
C GLY A 83 -6.34 2.33 -16.88
N SER A 84 -5.04 2.07 -16.76
CA SER A 84 -4.34 1.93 -15.48
C SER A 84 -4.61 3.13 -14.55
N VAL A 85 -4.83 2.83 -13.27
CA VAL A 85 -5.14 3.81 -12.23
C VAL A 85 -4.06 3.76 -11.14
N LEU A 86 -3.52 4.92 -10.79
CA LEU A 86 -2.71 5.08 -9.58
C LEU A 86 -3.63 5.34 -8.39
N VAL A 87 -3.49 4.53 -7.35
CA VAL A 87 -4.30 4.65 -6.13
C VAL A 87 -3.39 5.03 -4.96
N VAL A 88 -3.63 6.18 -4.36
CA VAL A 88 -2.93 6.62 -3.15
C VAL A 88 -3.77 6.31 -1.92
N ASP A 89 -3.13 5.70 -0.93
CA ASP A 89 -3.72 5.51 0.39
C ASP A 89 -2.63 5.34 1.46
N GLU A 90 -3.04 5.30 2.72
CA GLU A 90 -2.19 5.15 3.87
C GLU A 90 -2.52 3.92 4.69
N THR A 91 -1.51 3.34 5.34
CA THR A 91 -1.75 2.29 6.33
C THR A 91 -0.88 2.46 7.56
N GLY A 92 -1.47 2.14 8.71
CA GLY A 92 -0.82 2.28 10.00
C GLY A 92 -0.25 0.95 10.52
N PHE A 93 0.85 1.05 11.25
CA PHE A 93 1.55 -0.06 11.87
C PHE A 93 1.66 0.17 13.37
N LEU A 94 0.89 -0.58 14.16
CA LEU A 94 0.82 -0.43 15.61
C LEU A 94 2.18 -0.69 16.28
N LYS A 95 2.51 0.15 17.28
CA LYS A 95 3.75 0.07 18.06
C LYS A 95 3.49 0.29 19.54
N LYS A 96 4.27 -0.36 20.39
CA LYS A 96 4.18 -0.24 21.87
C LYS A 96 5.16 0.77 22.48
N GLY A 97 6.00 1.43 21.70
CA GLY A 97 7.03 2.36 22.21
C GLY A 97 7.27 3.57 21.33
N ARG A 98 8.13 4.48 21.78
CA ARG A 98 8.36 5.82 21.17
C ARG A 98 9.56 5.89 20.22
N SER A 99 10.39 4.86 20.16
CA SER A 99 11.69 4.91 19.46
C SER A 99 11.66 4.47 17.99
N SER A 100 10.52 4.06 17.44
CA SER A 100 10.45 3.65 16.03
C SER A 100 10.24 4.88 15.15
N ALA A 101 10.98 5.04 14.06
CA ALA A 101 10.88 6.20 13.16
C ALA A 101 9.43 6.58 12.84
N GLY A 102 9.06 7.85 13.00
CA GLY A 102 7.70 8.33 12.70
C GLY A 102 6.58 7.84 13.64
N VAL A 103 6.90 7.09 14.71
CA VAL A 103 5.88 6.60 15.65
C VAL A 103 5.33 7.72 16.52
N GLN A 104 4.01 7.85 16.56
CA GLN A 104 3.30 8.70 17.52
C GLN A 104 1.87 8.19 17.71
N ARG A 105 1.16 8.76 18.69
CA ARG A 105 -0.30 8.65 18.76
C ARG A 105 -0.91 9.44 17.61
N GLN A 106 -1.44 8.75 16.62
CA GLN A 106 -2.09 9.34 15.46
C GLN A 106 -3.24 8.45 15.00
N TYR A 107 -4.19 9.03 14.28
CA TYR A 107 -5.24 8.25 13.65
C TYR A 107 -4.61 7.23 12.70
N THR A 108 -5.10 5.99 12.77
CA THR A 108 -4.69 4.92 11.88
C THR A 108 -5.93 4.21 11.38
N GLY A 109 -6.12 4.18 10.05
CA GLY A 109 -7.23 3.46 9.43
C GLY A 109 -7.27 1.98 9.84
N THR A 110 -6.12 1.37 10.16
CA THR A 110 -6.06 -0.03 10.60
C THR A 110 -6.69 -0.27 11.98
N ALA A 111 -6.67 0.72 12.89
CA ALA A 111 -7.30 0.57 14.22
C ALA A 111 -8.64 1.31 14.34
N GLY A 112 -9.02 2.10 13.34
CA GLY A 112 -10.21 2.96 13.36
C GLY A 112 -10.20 4.04 14.44
N ARG A 113 -9.05 4.26 15.10
CA ARG A 113 -8.91 5.15 16.25
C ARG A 113 -7.48 5.69 16.37
N ILE A 114 -7.28 6.65 17.27
CA ILE A 114 -5.96 7.18 17.60
C ILE A 114 -5.19 6.12 18.40
N GLU A 115 -4.10 5.64 17.82
CA GLU A 115 -3.20 4.66 18.44
C GLU A 115 -1.75 5.05 18.24
N ASN A 116 -0.86 4.49 19.05
CA ASN A 116 0.57 4.65 18.83
C ASN A 116 1.01 3.80 17.63
N ALA A 117 1.27 4.46 16.50
CA ALA A 117 1.54 3.79 15.24
C ALA A 117 2.56 4.55 14.38
N GLN A 118 3.22 3.83 13.48
CA GLN A 118 3.86 4.42 12.29
C GLN A 118 2.80 4.49 11.18
N VAL A 119 2.84 5.50 10.31
CA VAL A 119 1.93 5.60 9.16
C VAL A 119 2.78 5.64 7.89
N GLY A 120 2.53 4.72 6.96
CA GLY A 120 3.13 4.77 5.63
C GLY A 120 2.09 5.23 4.61
N VAL A 121 2.49 6.14 3.72
CA VAL A 121 1.78 6.50 2.49
C VAL A 121 2.25 5.55 1.40
N PHE A 122 1.32 5.00 0.63
CA PHE A 122 1.59 4.02 -0.40
C PHE A 122 0.94 4.44 -1.72
N LEU A 123 1.57 4.06 -2.82
CA LEU A 123 1.02 4.18 -4.16
C LEU A 123 0.86 2.78 -4.75
N ALA A 124 -0.36 2.45 -5.17
CA ALA A 124 -0.68 1.25 -5.90
C ALA A 124 -0.88 1.55 -7.39
N LEU A 125 -0.43 0.63 -8.24
CA LEU A 125 -0.84 0.53 -9.64
C LEU A 125 -1.98 -0.49 -9.70
N ALA A 126 -3.14 -0.08 -10.21
CA ALA A 126 -4.32 -0.93 -10.38
C ALA A 126 -4.75 -0.98 -11.85
N THR A 127 -4.99 -2.20 -12.34
CA THR A 127 -5.23 -2.52 -13.75
C THR A 127 -6.27 -3.63 -13.87
N SER A 128 -6.70 -3.96 -15.08
CA SER A 128 -7.55 -5.14 -15.34
C SER A 128 -6.84 -6.46 -15.03
N ARG A 129 -5.50 -6.52 -15.15
CA ARG A 129 -4.69 -7.73 -14.86
C ARG A 129 -4.43 -7.93 -13.37
N GLY A 130 -4.47 -6.86 -12.57
CA GLY A 130 -4.18 -6.93 -11.16
C GLY A 130 -3.73 -5.62 -10.54
N ARG A 131 -3.23 -5.69 -9.31
CA ARG A 131 -2.90 -4.54 -8.48
C ARG A 131 -1.64 -4.79 -7.65
N ALA A 132 -0.73 -3.82 -7.63
CA ALA A 132 0.53 -3.92 -6.90
C ALA A 132 0.90 -2.59 -6.24
N LEU A 133 1.46 -2.66 -5.04
CA LEU A 133 2.09 -1.50 -4.39
C LEU A 133 3.42 -1.22 -5.10
N ILE A 134 3.57 -0.01 -5.65
CA ILE A 134 4.74 0.39 -6.44
C ILE A 134 5.63 1.42 -5.74
N ASP A 135 5.12 2.12 -4.73
CA ASP A 135 5.92 3.07 -3.94
C ASP A 135 5.46 3.11 -2.46
N ARG A 136 6.37 3.54 -1.56
CA ARG A 136 6.11 3.80 -0.14
C ARG A 136 6.86 5.03 0.36
N ARG A 137 6.25 5.78 1.29
CA ARG A 137 6.94 6.79 2.10
C ARG A 137 6.47 6.71 3.55
N LEU A 138 7.42 6.73 4.49
CA LEU A 138 7.08 6.79 5.91
C LEU A 138 6.73 8.24 6.29
N TYR A 139 5.52 8.46 6.79
CA TYR A 139 5.11 9.78 7.27
C TYR A 139 5.85 10.13 8.57
N LEU A 140 6.49 11.30 8.58
CA LEU A 140 7.11 11.87 9.77
C LEU A 140 6.25 13.03 10.28
N PRO A 141 5.67 12.89 11.48
CA PRO A 141 4.95 13.99 12.12
C PRO A 141 5.84 15.22 12.28
N GLU A 142 5.28 16.40 12.04
CA GLU A 142 6.04 17.67 12.09
C GLU A 142 6.64 17.90 13.49
N HIS A 143 5.78 18.10 14.48
CA HIS A 143 6.20 18.53 15.81
C HIS A 143 6.93 17.44 16.60
N SER A 144 6.48 16.18 16.55
CA SER A 144 7.03 15.13 17.40
C SER A 144 8.26 14.42 16.81
N TRP A 145 8.54 14.62 15.52
CA TRP A 145 9.64 13.96 14.83
C TRP A 145 10.46 14.90 13.96
N SER A 146 9.84 15.62 13.03
CA SER A 146 10.59 16.41 12.06
C SER A 146 11.42 17.51 12.73
N ASN A 147 10.91 18.07 13.83
CA ASN A 147 11.53 19.11 14.64
C ASN A 147 12.37 18.60 15.82
N ASP A 148 12.64 17.29 15.91
CA ASP A 148 13.43 16.67 16.98
C ASP A 148 14.71 16.01 16.41
N PRO A 149 15.83 16.75 16.34
CA PRO A 149 17.08 16.25 15.74
C PRO A 149 17.63 15.01 16.43
N GLU A 150 17.55 14.93 17.76
CA GLU A 150 18.06 13.80 18.55
C GLU A 150 17.28 12.53 18.24
N ARG A 151 15.94 12.62 18.25
CA ARG A 151 15.07 11.48 17.96
C ARG A 151 15.22 11.02 16.51
N ARG A 152 15.41 11.96 15.58
CA ARG A 152 15.72 11.66 14.17
C ARG A 152 17.04 10.92 14.03
N HIS A 153 18.09 11.40 14.67
CA HIS A 153 19.40 10.76 14.67
C HIS A 153 19.34 9.35 15.26
N ALA A 154 18.68 9.19 16.42
CA ALA A 154 18.54 7.88 17.09
C ALA A 154 17.77 6.83 16.25
N ALA A 155 16.82 7.28 15.43
CA ALA A 155 16.09 6.42 14.49
C ALA A 155 16.77 6.31 13.10
N GLY A 156 17.90 7.00 12.93
CA GLY A 156 18.69 7.18 11.71
C GLY A 156 17.87 7.62 10.51
N ILE A 157 17.03 8.62 10.73
CA ILE A 157 16.36 9.37 9.67
C ILE A 157 17.43 10.24 8.99
N PRO A 158 17.59 10.17 7.65
CA PRO A 158 18.58 10.99 6.95
C PRO A 158 18.35 12.49 7.18
N GLU A 159 19.45 13.24 7.23
CA GLU A 159 19.42 14.70 7.39
C GLU A 159 18.77 15.41 6.21
N THR A 160 18.61 14.77 5.05
CA THR A 160 17.91 15.34 3.89
C THR A 160 16.39 15.26 4.01
N VAL A 161 15.85 14.37 4.85
CA VAL A 161 14.41 14.21 5.00
C VAL A 161 13.83 15.45 5.71
N ARG A 162 12.90 16.15 5.08
CA ARG A 162 12.16 17.26 5.68
C ARG A 162 10.72 16.85 5.97
N PHE A 163 10.02 17.66 6.76
CA PHE A 163 8.58 17.48 6.92
C PHE A 163 7.87 17.53 5.55
N ALA A 164 6.87 16.70 5.40
CA ALA A 164 5.98 16.67 4.25
C ALA A 164 4.60 16.23 4.73
N THR A 165 3.56 16.93 4.32
CA THR A 165 2.19 16.45 4.50
C THR A 165 1.99 15.17 3.69
N LYS A 166 1.01 14.35 4.07
CA LYS A 166 0.72 13.11 3.32
C LYS A 166 0.30 13.38 1.87
N PRO A 167 -0.52 14.41 1.56
CA PRO A 167 -0.78 14.80 0.17
C PRO A 167 0.48 15.22 -0.59
N ARG A 168 1.42 15.92 0.05
CA ARG A 168 2.72 16.24 -0.57
C ARG A 168 3.53 14.99 -0.88
N LEU A 169 3.62 14.04 0.05
CA LEU A 169 4.28 12.75 -0.18
C LEU A 169 3.61 11.98 -1.33
N ALA A 170 2.28 11.97 -1.38
CA ALA A 170 1.52 11.34 -2.45
C ALA A 170 1.80 11.96 -3.83
N GLY A 171 1.80 13.29 -3.91
CA GLY A 171 2.17 14.03 -5.12
C GLY A 171 3.56 13.65 -5.62
N GLU A 172 4.56 13.66 -4.73
CA GLU A 172 5.94 13.26 -5.07
C GLU A 172 6.03 11.79 -5.55
N MET A 173 5.20 10.89 -5.02
CA MET A 173 5.15 9.47 -5.46
C MET A 173 4.50 9.34 -6.82
N ILE A 174 3.41 10.08 -7.08
CA ILE A 174 2.71 10.09 -8.36
C ILE A 174 3.62 10.68 -9.45
N GLU A 175 4.23 11.84 -9.19
CA GLU A 175 5.17 12.48 -10.11
C GLU A 175 6.31 11.53 -10.48
N ALA A 176 6.94 10.92 -9.46
CA ALA A 176 8.00 9.96 -9.70
C ALA A 176 7.54 8.75 -10.54
N ALA A 177 6.30 8.27 -10.36
CA ALA A 177 5.74 7.18 -11.17
C ALA A 177 5.49 7.61 -12.62
N LEU A 178 4.95 8.82 -12.83
CA LEU A 178 4.73 9.37 -14.17
C LEU A 178 6.07 9.62 -14.90
N ASP A 179 7.09 10.15 -14.21
CA ASP A 179 8.43 10.36 -14.76
C ASP A 179 9.13 9.04 -15.11
N ALA A 180 8.83 7.97 -14.36
CA ALA A 180 9.23 6.61 -14.68
C ALA A 180 8.40 5.97 -15.81
N ARG A 181 7.56 6.75 -16.50
CA ARG A 181 6.70 6.34 -17.63
C ARG A 181 5.73 5.22 -17.29
N ILE A 182 5.21 5.20 -16.06
CA ILE A 182 4.08 4.35 -15.71
C ILE A 182 2.85 4.87 -16.43
N GLY A 183 2.31 4.09 -17.38
CA GLY A 183 1.21 4.46 -18.27
C GLY A 183 -0.17 4.56 -17.61
N ALA A 184 -0.27 5.28 -16.50
CA ALA A 184 -1.52 5.52 -15.81
C ALA A 184 -2.17 6.83 -16.25
N SER A 185 -3.40 6.75 -16.74
CA SER A 185 -4.19 7.91 -17.19
C SER A 185 -5.02 8.53 -16.07
N TRP A 186 -5.11 7.85 -14.92
CA TRP A 186 -5.98 8.21 -13.82
C TRP A 186 -5.30 8.09 -12.46
N VAL A 187 -5.69 8.96 -11.53
CA VAL A 187 -5.33 8.90 -10.11
C VAL A 187 -6.60 8.92 -9.25
N THR A 188 -6.62 8.12 -8.18
CA THR A 188 -7.67 8.16 -7.15
C THR A 188 -7.09 8.04 -5.75
N GLY A 189 -7.85 8.48 -4.76
CA GLY A 189 -7.45 8.56 -3.37
C GLY A 189 -8.65 8.90 -2.48
N ASP A 190 -8.45 8.74 -1.18
CA ASP A 190 -9.47 9.06 -0.17
C ASP A 190 -9.64 10.58 0.04
N GLU A 191 -10.46 10.93 1.03
CA GLU A 191 -10.77 12.31 1.38
C GLU A 191 -9.54 13.13 1.78
N ALA A 192 -8.54 12.52 2.44
CA ALA A 192 -7.35 13.23 2.89
C ALA A 192 -6.54 13.78 1.71
N TYR A 193 -6.52 13.07 0.58
CA TYR A 193 -5.86 13.50 -0.65
C TYR A 193 -6.78 14.37 -1.50
N GLY A 194 -8.06 14.01 -1.59
CA GLY A 194 -9.00 14.70 -2.46
C GLY A 194 -9.36 16.12 -2.03
N GLN A 195 -9.15 16.47 -0.77
CA GLN A 195 -9.30 17.85 -0.30
C GLN A 195 -8.11 18.75 -0.64
N ASP A 196 -6.92 18.20 -0.93
CA ASP A 196 -5.72 19.00 -1.19
C ASP A 196 -5.73 19.67 -2.59
N PRO A 197 -5.81 21.01 -2.69
CA PRO A 197 -5.88 21.69 -3.97
C PRO A 197 -4.57 21.68 -4.76
N GLN A 198 -3.42 21.59 -4.08
CA GLN A 198 -2.11 21.59 -4.75
C GLN A 198 -1.88 20.27 -5.46
N LEU A 199 -2.23 19.15 -4.83
CA LEU A 199 -2.19 17.83 -5.44
C LEU A 199 -3.09 17.78 -6.69
N ARG A 200 -4.34 18.25 -6.60
CA ARG A 200 -5.25 18.29 -7.76
C ARG A 200 -4.67 19.16 -8.88
N ALA A 201 -4.17 20.35 -8.58
CA ALA A 201 -3.56 21.23 -9.58
C ALA A 201 -2.32 20.60 -10.26
N ALA A 202 -1.48 19.88 -9.52
CA ALA A 202 -0.34 19.16 -10.08
C ALA A 202 -0.76 18.05 -11.05
N LEU A 203 -1.84 17.32 -10.73
CA LEU A 203 -2.40 16.29 -11.63
C LEU A 203 -2.95 16.90 -12.92
N GLU A 204 -3.70 18.01 -12.81
CA GLU A 204 -4.21 18.74 -13.98
C GLU A 204 -3.06 19.25 -14.86
N ALA A 205 -2.00 19.83 -14.25
CA ALA A 205 -0.82 20.32 -14.97
C ALA A 205 -0.05 19.22 -15.70
N ARG A 206 -0.11 17.98 -15.18
CA ARG A 206 0.50 16.79 -15.81
C ARG A 206 -0.42 16.10 -16.81
N GLY A 207 -1.64 16.61 -17.03
CA GLY A 207 -2.59 16.02 -17.96
C GLY A 207 -3.18 14.69 -17.48
N VAL A 208 -3.13 14.39 -16.18
CA VAL A 208 -3.58 13.10 -15.62
C VAL A 208 -4.95 13.28 -14.98
N GLY A 209 -5.92 12.47 -15.43
CA GLY A 209 -7.27 12.49 -14.88
C GLY A 209 -7.28 12.10 -13.40
N TYR A 210 -8.26 12.59 -12.64
CA TYR A 210 -8.44 12.14 -11.27
C TYR A 210 -9.90 11.97 -10.88
N VAL A 211 -10.15 11.05 -9.95
CA VAL A 211 -11.40 10.91 -9.22
C VAL A 211 -11.06 10.76 -7.75
N MET A 212 -11.22 11.82 -6.97
CA MET A 212 -10.75 11.87 -5.58
C MET A 212 -11.92 12.05 -4.63
N ALA A 213 -12.01 11.23 -3.58
CA ALA A 213 -13.07 11.37 -2.59
C ALA A 213 -12.96 12.72 -1.84
N VAL A 214 -14.08 13.29 -1.43
CA VAL A 214 -14.14 14.53 -0.66
C VAL A 214 -15.26 14.48 0.38
N ALA A 215 -15.17 15.34 1.40
CA ALA A 215 -16.24 15.50 2.38
C ALA A 215 -17.56 15.89 1.71
N CYS A 216 -18.68 15.49 2.32
CA CYS A 216 -20.00 15.99 1.95
C CYS A 216 -20.14 17.52 2.09
N SER A 217 -19.35 18.13 2.97
CA SER A 217 -19.27 19.57 3.19
C SER A 217 -18.41 20.32 2.15
N MET A 218 -17.76 19.60 1.22
CA MET A 218 -16.91 20.19 0.19
C MET A 218 -17.71 21.23 -0.61
N ARG A 219 -17.16 22.43 -0.73
CA ARG A 219 -17.80 23.52 -1.49
C ARG A 219 -17.31 23.50 -2.92
N VAL A 220 -18.25 23.42 -3.86
CA VAL A 220 -18.00 23.45 -5.30
C VAL A 220 -18.68 24.65 -5.93
N ARG A 221 -18.09 25.17 -7.01
CA ARG A 221 -18.71 26.22 -7.80
C ARG A 221 -19.51 25.60 -8.95
N ILE A 222 -20.78 25.96 -9.09
CA ILE A 222 -21.66 25.57 -10.19
C ILE A 222 -22.09 26.81 -10.99
N ASN A 223 -22.93 26.63 -12.02
CA ASN A 223 -23.44 27.70 -12.88
C ASN A 223 -22.31 28.53 -13.50
N HIS A 224 -21.38 27.86 -14.20
CA HIS A 224 -20.18 28.48 -14.77
C HIS A 224 -19.34 29.25 -13.74
N GLY A 225 -19.15 28.67 -12.57
CA GLY A 225 -18.31 29.25 -11.51
C GLY A 225 -19.02 30.29 -10.62
N ARG A 226 -20.26 30.67 -10.90
CA ARG A 226 -20.95 31.81 -10.26
C ARG A 226 -21.51 31.51 -8.88
N THR A 227 -21.87 30.26 -8.60
CA THR A 227 -22.57 29.90 -7.36
C THR A 227 -21.76 28.89 -6.55
N LEU A 228 -21.37 29.24 -5.33
CA LEU A 228 -20.66 28.34 -4.41
C LEU A 228 -21.67 27.58 -3.54
N VAL A 229 -21.66 26.25 -3.59
CA VAL A 229 -22.62 25.39 -2.88
C VAL A 229 -21.89 24.19 -2.25
N ARG A 230 -22.36 23.69 -1.12
CA ARG A 230 -21.88 22.41 -0.55
C ARG A 230 -22.36 21.22 -1.38
N ALA A 231 -21.53 20.20 -1.50
CA ALA A 231 -21.82 19.01 -2.28
C ALA A 231 -23.09 18.27 -1.80
N ASP A 232 -23.29 18.14 -0.49
CA ASP A 232 -24.49 17.53 0.09
C ASP A 232 -25.79 18.28 -0.22
N THR A 233 -25.76 19.60 -0.10
CA THR A 233 -26.88 20.49 -0.41
C THR A 233 -27.26 20.38 -1.89
N LEU A 234 -26.25 20.22 -2.75
CA LEU A 234 -26.45 20.03 -4.18
C LEU A 234 -27.05 18.66 -4.49
N ALA A 235 -26.58 17.58 -3.85
CA ALA A 235 -27.16 16.25 -4.00
C ALA A 235 -28.64 16.19 -3.61
N GLY A 236 -29.03 16.92 -2.56
CA GLY A 236 -30.43 17.01 -2.11
C GLY A 236 -31.37 17.73 -3.09
N ARG A 237 -30.82 18.48 -4.07
CA ARG A 237 -31.59 19.21 -5.09
C ARG A 237 -31.67 18.49 -6.44
N LEU A 238 -30.96 17.36 -6.58
CA LEU A 238 -30.95 16.62 -7.84
C LEU A 238 -32.29 15.90 -8.07
N PRO A 239 -32.90 16.03 -9.27
CA PRO A 239 -34.09 15.27 -9.60
C PRO A 239 -33.78 13.77 -9.69
N ALA A 240 -34.80 12.92 -9.55
CA ALA A 240 -34.63 11.46 -9.63
C ALA A 240 -34.01 11.01 -10.98
N THR A 241 -34.29 11.73 -12.06
CA THR A 241 -33.75 11.48 -13.41
C THR A 241 -32.26 11.71 -13.55
N ALA A 242 -31.63 12.43 -12.62
CA ALA A 242 -30.18 12.67 -12.63
C ALA A 242 -29.36 11.47 -12.10
N TRP A 243 -30.03 10.44 -11.57
CA TRP A 243 -29.38 9.28 -10.97
C TRP A 243 -29.36 8.09 -11.93
N HIS A 244 -28.18 7.58 -12.22
CA HIS A 244 -27.92 6.48 -13.13
C HIS A 244 -27.36 5.28 -12.37
N ARG A 245 -27.96 4.11 -12.56
CA ARG A 245 -27.47 2.87 -11.95
C ARG A 245 -26.26 2.35 -12.71
N GLN A 246 -25.12 2.25 -12.04
CA GLN A 246 -23.89 1.69 -12.62
C GLN A 246 -23.09 0.87 -11.60
N SER A 247 -22.33 -0.09 -12.11
CA SER A 247 -21.44 -0.93 -11.31
C SER A 247 -20.10 -0.23 -11.07
N ALA A 248 -19.65 -0.17 -9.83
CA ALA A 248 -18.30 0.28 -9.45
C ALA A 248 -17.30 -0.88 -9.43
N GLY A 249 -17.41 -1.78 -10.40
CA GLY A 249 -16.61 -3.00 -10.52
C GLY A 249 -17.12 -4.17 -9.70
N ASN A 250 -16.47 -5.31 -9.89
CA ASN A 250 -16.81 -6.58 -9.25
C ASN A 250 -16.34 -6.60 -7.78
N GLY A 251 -17.21 -7.05 -6.89
CA GLY A 251 -16.86 -7.46 -5.53
C GLY A 251 -16.87 -8.99 -5.40
N ALA A 252 -16.61 -9.49 -4.19
CA ALA A 252 -16.54 -10.93 -3.90
C ALA A 252 -17.83 -11.70 -4.22
N LYS A 253 -18.98 -11.01 -4.31
CA LYS A 253 -20.31 -11.58 -4.61
C LYS A 253 -20.87 -11.11 -5.96
N GLY A 254 -20.03 -10.57 -6.84
CA GLY A 254 -20.44 -10.03 -8.13
C GLY A 254 -20.43 -8.48 -8.19
N PRO A 255 -21.01 -7.88 -9.25
CA PRO A 255 -20.94 -6.44 -9.50
C PRO A 255 -21.53 -5.58 -8.38
N ARG A 256 -20.81 -4.52 -7.98
CA ARG A 256 -21.25 -3.58 -6.94
C ARG A 256 -22.03 -2.42 -7.55
N TYR A 257 -23.35 -2.56 -7.62
CA TYR A 257 -24.24 -1.53 -8.16
C TYR A 257 -24.53 -0.41 -7.15
N TYR A 258 -24.35 0.83 -7.60
CA TYR A 258 -24.76 2.05 -6.90
C TYR A 258 -25.55 2.94 -7.87
N ASP A 259 -26.28 3.90 -7.31
CA ASP A 259 -26.87 4.96 -8.13
C ASP A 259 -25.90 6.16 -8.12
N TRP A 260 -25.62 6.71 -9.29
CA TRP A 260 -24.61 7.74 -9.52
C TRP A 260 -25.21 8.98 -10.17
N ALA A 261 -24.78 10.15 -9.74
CA ALA A 261 -25.05 11.40 -10.41
C ALA A 261 -23.74 12.16 -10.62
N TRP A 262 -23.65 12.99 -11.65
CA TRP A 262 -22.55 13.93 -11.81
C TRP A 262 -23.04 15.30 -12.23
N ILE A 263 -22.25 16.32 -11.89
CA ILE A 263 -22.58 17.71 -12.16
C ILE A 263 -21.31 18.43 -12.60
N HIS A 264 -21.38 19.22 -13.67
CA HIS A 264 -20.26 20.08 -14.06
C HIS A 264 -20.00 21.14 -12.98
N ILE A 265 -18.72 21.34 -12.66
CA ILE A 265 -18.29 22.34 -11.68
C ILE A 265 -17.21 23.26 -12.28
N GLY A 266 -17.12 24.48 -11.77
CA GLY A 266 -16.21 25.50 -12.27
C GLY A 266 -16.71 26.13 -13.57
N THR A 267 -15.76 26.61 -14.38
CA THR A 267 -16.02 27.39 -15.60
C THR A 267 -15.87 26.58 -16.89
N GLY A 268 -15.28 25.38 -16.86
CA GLY A 268 -15.08 24.51 -18.03
C GLY A 268 -15.81 23.16 -17.90
N SER A 269 -15.81 22.36 -18.97
CA SER A 269 -16.48 21.05 -18.99
C SER A 269 -15.66 19.92 -18.36
N HIS A 270 -14.38 20.15 -18.05
CA HIS A 270 -13.46 19.11 -17.57
C HIS A 270 -13.65 18.70 -16.11
N ARG A 271 -14.24 19.55 -15.27
CA ARG A 271 -14.40 19.27 -13.83
C ARG A 271 -15.81 18.85 -13.50
N HIS A 272 -15.92 17.79 -12.69
CA HIS A 272 -17.21 17.27 -12.25
C HIS A 272 -17.21 17.03 -10.74
N LEU A 273 -18.37 17.23 -10.12
CA LEU A 273 -18.71 16.60 -8.84
C LEU A 273 -19.43 15.29 -9.17
N LEU A 274 -18.83 14.16 -8.80
CA LEU A 274 -19.45 12.84 -8.89
C LEU A 274 -20.02 12.45 -7.53
N ILE A 275 -21.23 11.89 -7.53
CA ILE A 275 -21.99 11.56 -6.33
C ILE A 275 -22.45 10.12 -6.43
N ARG A 276 -22.09 9.31 -5.44
CA ARG A 276 -22.52 7.92 -5.30
C ARG A 276 -23.57 7.82 -4.22
N ARG A 277 -24.66 7.11 -4.48
CA ARG A 277 -25.68 6.73 -3.50
C ARG A 277 -25.70 5.22 -3.29
N ASN A 278 -25.59 4.80 -2.04
CA ASN A 278 -25.85 3.42 -1.64
C ASN A 278 -27.34 3.12 -1.76
N ARG A 279 -27.68 2.05 -2.49
CA ARG A 279 -29.07 1.69 -2.79
C ARG A 279 -29.85 1.19 -1.58
N SER A 280 -29.16 0.58 -0.62
CA SER A 280 -29.78 -0.01 0.57
C SER A 280 -29.81 0.98 1.73
N THR A 281 -28.73 1.74 1.93
CA THR A 281 -28.61 2.66 3.08
C THR A 281 -28.95 4.11 2.74
N GLY A 282 -29.00 4.48 1.46
CA GLY A 282 -29.15 5.88 1.04
C GLY A 282 -27.90 6.74 1.24
N GLU A 283 -26.82 6.18 1.81
CA GLU A 283 -25.58 6.89 2.12
C GLU A 283 -24.94 7.48 0.86
N LEU A 284 -24.51 8.74 0.96
CA LEU A 284 -23.86 9.47 -0.12
C LEU A 284 -22.34 9.51 0.05
N ALA A 285 -21.62 9.31 -1.05
CA ALA A 285 -20.19 9.61 -1.14
C ALA A 285 -19.93 10.57 -2.31
N PHE A 286 -18.98 11.48 -2.13
CA PHE A 286 -18.72 12.59 -3.05
C PHE A 286 -17.29 12.52 -3.56
N TYR A 287 -17.10 12.87 -4.83
CA TYR A 287 -15.80 12.88 -5.48
C TYR A 287 -15.63 14.13 -6.35
N LEU A 288 -14.45 14.74 -6.29
CA LEU A 288 -14.03 15.70 -7.30
C LEU A 288 -13.36 14.95 -8.44
N CYS A 289 -13.78 15.27 -9.66
CA CYS A 289 -13.27 14.66 -10.88
C CYS A 289 -12.69 15.72 -11.80
N TRP A 290 -11.63 15.36 -12.50
CA TRP A 290 -11.11 16.09 -13.65
C TRP A 290 -10.57 15.12 -14.70
N SER A 291 -10.74 15.46 -15.97
CA SER A 291 -10.18 14.71 -17.09
C SER A 291 -9.68 15.66 -18.19
N PRO A 292 -8.54 15.35 -18.84
CA PRO A 292 -8.00 16.19 -19.92
C PRO A 292 -8.93 16.22 -21.14
N THR A 293 -9.71 15.16 -21.35
CA THR A 293 -10.72 15.04 -22.40
C THR A 293 -12.09 14.77 -21.77
N GLU A 294 -13.16 14.97 -22.54
CA GLU A 294 -14.49 14.52 -22.10
C GLU A 294 -14.54 12.99 -22.01
N VAL A 295 -15.17 12.49 -20.95
CA VAL A 295 -15.28 11.04 -20.68
C VAL A 295 -16.70 10.71 -20.21
N PRO A 296 -17.20 9.51 -20.53
CA PRO A 296 -18.52 9.08 -20.06
C PRO A 296 -18.51 8.81 -18.54
N LEU A 297 -19.71 8.82 -17.92
CA LEU A 297 -19.89 8.45 -16.50
C LEU A 297 -19.20 7.16 -16.13
N SER A 298 -19.32 6.16 -17.00
CA SER A 298 -18.84 4.80 -16.76
C SER A 298 -17.34 4.80 -16.49
N GLU A 299 -16.60 5.72 -17.09
CA GLU A 299 -15.17 5.86 -16.84
C GLU A 299 -14.90 6.47 -15.45
N LEU A 300 -15.62 7.53 -15.07
CA LEU A 300 -15.50 8.11 -13.72
C LEU A 300 -15.92 7.11 -12.62
N VAL A 301 -16.98 6.35 -12.86
CA VAL A 301 -17.48 5.29 -11.95
C VAL A 301 -16.47 4.15 -11.85
N ARG A 302 -15.84 3.75 -12.96
CA ARG A 302 -14.77 2.75 -12.98
C ARG A 302 -13.62 3.19 -12.09
N VAL A 303 -13.11 4.41 -12.28
CA VAL A 303 -11.98 4.94 -11.50
C VAL A 303 -12.35 5.06 -10.01
N ALA A 304 -13.55 5.56 -9.68
CA ALA A 304 -14.04 5.60 -8.30
C ALA A 304 -14.12 4.20 -7.66
N GLY A 305 -14.53 3.19 -8.43
CA GLY A 305 -14.62 1.80 -7.99
C GLY A 305 -13.26 1.15 -7.72
N VAL A 306 -12.23 1.56 -8.47
CA VAL A 306 -10.84 1.06 -8.35
C VAL A 306 -10.18 1.52 -7.05
N ARG A 307 -10.65 2.59 -6.38
CA ARG A 307 -10.11 3.03 -5.09
C ARG A 307 -9.99 1.90 -4.06
N TRP A 308 -10.91 0.95 -4.05
CA TRP A 308 -10.90 -0.20 -3.13
C TRP A 308 -9.69 -1.14 -3.31
N SER A 309 -9.03 -1.12 -4.48
CA SER A 309 -7.91 -2.02 -4.80
C SER A 309 -6.70 -1.86 -3.87
N VAL A 310 -6.46 -0.67 -3.33
CA VAL A 310 -5.33 -0.43 -2.41
C VAL A 310 -5.60 -1.04 -1.04
N GLU A 311 -6.85 -1.08 -0.59
CA GLU A 311 -7.25 -1.74 0.66
C GLU A 311 -7.03 -3.26 0.54
N GLU A 312 -7.39 -3.83 -0.61
CA GLU A 312 -7.09 -5.23 -0.93
C GLU A 312 -5.58 -5.49 -1.01
N CYS A 313 -4.81 -4.57 -1.60
CA CYS A 313 -3.34 -4.64 -1.56
C CYS A 313 -2.81 -4.67 -0.12
N PHE A 314 -3.32 -3.84 0.78
CA PHE A 314 -2.89 -3.84 2.18
C PHE A 314 -3.28 -5.13 2.89
N GLN A 315 -4.50 -5.62 2.69
CA GLN A 315 -4.95 -6.89 3.27
C GLN A 315 -4.07 -8.04 2.79
N ALA A 316 -3.79 -8.13 1.48
CA ALA A 316 -2.90 -9.14 0.91
C ALA A 316 -1.45 -8.98 1.41
N ALA A 317 -0.93 -7.75 1.45
CA ALA A 317 0.43 -7.48 1.89
C ALA A 317 0.66 -7.88 3.36
N LYS A 318 -0.31 -7.58 4.24
CA LYS A 318 -0.25 -7.96 5.66
C LYS A 318 -0.41 -9.47 5.84
N SER A 319 -1.47 -10.05 5.26
CA SER A 319 -1.80 -11.47 5.47
C SER A 319 -0.85 -12.45 4.78
N GLN A 320 -0.34 -12.13 3.59
CA GLN A 320 0.41 -13.08 2.77
C GLN A 320 1.93 -12.93 2.91
N VAL A 321 2.42 -11.69 2.97
CA VAL A 321 3.87 -11.40 2.97
C VAL A 321 4.33 -10.63 4.21
N GLY A 322 3.45 -10.44 5.19
CA GLY A 322 3.78 -9.92 6.51
C GLY A 322 4.27 -8.47 6.53
N LEU A 323 3.66 -7.60 5.72
CA LEU A 323 3.96 -6.16 5.64
C LEU A 323 4.02 -5.47 7.02
N ASP A 324 3.26 -5.94 8.00
CA ASP A 324 3.17 -5.41 9.36
C ASP A 324 3.78 -6.33 10.44
N HIS A 325 4.39 -7.45 10.04
CA HIS A 325 4.96 -8.43 10.96
C HIS A 325 6.35 -8.04 11.52
N TYR A 326 6.97 -7.00 10.96
CA TYR A 326 8.30 -6.56 11.32
C TYR A 326 8.42 -5.99 12.73
N GLN A 327 9.65 -6.04 13.24
CA GLN A 327 10.04 -5.49 14.55
C GLN A 327 11.09 -4.39 14.45
N VAL A 328 11.36 -3.91 13.22
CA VAL A 328 12.33 -2.84 12.97
C VAL A 328 11.86 -1.51 13.58
N ARG A 329 12.85 -0.67 13.92
CA ARG A 329 12.63 0.68 14.50
C ARG A 329 13.29 1.79 13.69
N HIS A 330 14.32 1.45 12.91
CA HIS A 330 15.15 2.40 12.19
C HIS A 330 14.53 2.75 10.83
N TRP A 331 14.72 4.00 10.38
CA TRP A 331 14.22 4.51 9.10
C TRP A 331 14.56 3.60 7.92
N THR A 332 15.84 3.32 7.72
CA THR A 332 16.34 2.45 6.65
C THR A 332 15.77 1.04 6.72
N SER A 333 15.69 0.47 7.92
CA SER A 333 15.17 -0.88 8.10
C SER A 333 13.69 -0.99 7.82
N TRP A 334 12.91 0.08 8.07
CA TRP A 334 11.50 0.15 7.70
C TRP A 334 11.38 0.13 6.18
N HIS A 335 12.05 1.07 5.49
CA HIS A 335 11.99 1.16 4.03
C HIS A 335 12.38 -0.18 3.40
N ARG A 336 13.48 -0.78 3.82
CA ARG A 336 13.96 -2.09 3.32
C ARG A 336 12.98 -3.24 3.54
N HIS A 337 12.36 -3.36 4.71
CA HIS A 337 11.38 -4.41 4.94
C HIS A 337 10.14 -4.22 4.07
N ILE A 338 9.57 -3.02 4.08
CA ILE A 338 8.38 -2.68 3.28
C ILE A 338 8.67 -2.89 1.78
N THR A 339 9.89 -2.58 1.33
CA THR A 339 10.37 -2.87 -0.02
C THR A 339 10.24 -4.32 -0.40
N LEU A 340 10.84 -5.20 0.41
CA LEU A 340 10.91 -6.62 0.11
C LEU A 340 9.52 -7.26 0.24
N ALA A 341 8.69 -6.77 1.16
CA ALA A 341 7.29 -7.20 1.27
C ALA A 341 6.47 -6.81 0.04
N MET A 342 6.57 -5.56 -0.44
CA MET A 342 5.90 -5.14 -1.66
C MET A 342 6.38 -5.94 -2.89
N LEU A 343 7.69 -6.20 -2.99
CA LEU A 343 8.24 -7.02 -4.07
C LEU A 343 7.76 -8.47 -4.02
N ALA A 344 7.69 -9.07 -2.84
CA ALA A 344 7.13 -10.41 -2.66
C ALA A 344 5.64 -10.46 -3.05
N LEU A 345 4.86 -9.44 -2.70
CA LEU A 345 3.45 -9.37 -3.10
C LEU A 345 3.32 -9.19 -4.62
N ALA A 346 4.08 -8.28 -5.23
CA ALA A 346 4.03 -8.06 -6.67
C ALA A 346 4.39 -9.33 -7.44
N PHE A 347 5.36 -10.11 -6.97
CA PHE A 347 5.69 -11.42 -7.55
C PHE A 347 4.49 -12.37 -7.52
N LEU A 348 3.79 -12.48 -6.39
CA LEU A 348 2.58 -13.31 -6.29
C LEU A 348 1.44 -12.80 -7.18
N THR A 349 1.24 -11.47 -7.24
CA THR A 349 0.20 -10.86 -8.09
C THR A 349 0.47 -11.14 -9.57
N VAL A 350 1.72 -11.02 -10.02
CA VAL A 350 2.08 -11.30 -11.41
C VAL A 350 1.87 -12.78 -11.75
N LEU A 351 2.29 -13.70 -10.87
CA LEU A 351 1.99 -15.12 -11.06
C LEU A 351 0.47 -15.40 -11.15
N ALA A 352 -0.34 -14.69 -10.35
CA ALA A 352 -1.80 -14.81 -10.42
C ALA A 352 -2.37 -14.29 -11.73
N ALA A 353 -1.86 -13.16 -12.21
CA ALA A 353 -2.26 -12.57 -13.48
C ALA A 353 -1.88 -13.47 -14.66
N ASP A 354 -0.68 -14.05 -14.64
CA ASP A 354 -0.18 -14.91 -15.73
C ASP A 354 -0.84 -16.29 -15.76
N ALA A 355 -1.33 -16.77 -14.60
CA ALA A 355 -2.09 -18.02 -14.51
C ALA A 355 -3.60 -17.83 -14.74
N ALA A 356 -4.08 -16.60 -14.88
CA ALA A 356 -5.49 -16.35 -15.14
C ALA A 356 -5.85 -16.76 -16.59
N PRO A 357 -6.90 -17.57 -16.80
CA PRO A 357 -7.39 -17.88 -18.14
C PRO A 357 -7.90 -16.61 -18.82
N GLU A 358 -7.94 -16.62 -20.15
CA GLU A 358 -8.56 -15.54 -20.91
C GLU A 358 -10.02 -15.34 -20.46
N PRO A 359 -10.50 -14.08 -20.37
CA PRO A 359 -11.88 -13.83 -19.99
C PRO A 359 -12.84 -14.52 -20.97
N PRO A 360 -13.83 -15.28 -20.50
CA PRO A 360 -14.80 -15.90 -21.38
C PRO A 360 -15.59 -14.81 -22.15
N ALA A 361 -15.81 -15.03 -23.45
CA ALA A 361 -16.55 -14.10 -24.31
C ALA A 361 -18.02 -13.93 -23.91
N ASP A 362 -18.59 -14.90 -23.20
CA ASP A 362 -19.98 -14.88 -22.71
C ASP A 362 -20.03 -14.44 -21.23
N MET A 363 -20.74 -13.34 -20.97
CA MET A 363 -20.93 -12.79 -19.63
C MET A 363 -21.81 -13.70 -18.73
N HIS A 364 -22.59 -14.62 -19.32
CA HIS A 364 -23.35 -15.65 -18.62
C HIS A 364 -22.55 -16.94 -18.38
N HIS A 365 -21.31 -17.02 -18.86
CA HIS A 365 -20.45 -18.18 -18.66
C HIS A 365 -20.30 -18.53 -17.17
N PHE A 366 -20.16 -17.54 -16.29
CA PHE A 366 -20.03 -17.76 -14.84
C PHE A 366 -21.27 -18.40 -14.17
N ILE A 367 -22.44 -18.35 -14.80
CA ILE A 367 -23.67 -18.97 -14.28
C ILE A 367 -23.72 -20.46 -14.63
N ARG A 368 -23.07 -20.86 -15.73
CA ARG A 368 -23.14 -22.23 -16.29
C ARG A 368 -21.82 -23.00 -16.18
N SER A 369 -20.71 -22.30 -15.98
CA SER A 369 -19.37 -22.88 -15.90
C SER A 369 -19.16 -23.61 -14.59
N ARG A 370 -18.45 -24.75 -14.67
CA ARG A 370 -17.93 -25.51 -13.52
C ARG A 370 -16.44 -25.24 -13.31
N ASP A 371 -15.86 -24.30 -14.04
CA ASP A 371 -14.43 -24.01 -13.97
C ASP A 371 -14.06 -23.46 -12.59
N PRO A 372 -12.89 -23.83 -12.07
CA PRO A 372 -12.42 -23.31 -10.79
C PRO A 372 -12.17 -21.81 -10.88
N VAL A 373 -12.32 -21.13 -9.75
CA VAL A 373 -11.91 -19.71 -9.64
C VAL A 373 -10.43 -19.60 -9.97
N THR A 374 -10.06 -18.54 -10.69
CA THR A 374 -8.68 -18.22 -11.05
C THR A 374 -7.74 -18.27 -9.84
N LEU A 375 -6.50 -18.73 -10.04
CA LEU A 375 -5.53 -18.84 -8.96
C LEU A 375 -5.34 -17.50 -8.22
N THR A 376 -5.64 -17.52 -6.93
CA THR A 376 -5.54 -16.34 -6.07
C THR A 376 -4.13 -16.21 -5.51
N VAL A 377 -3.77 -15.00 -5.07
CA VAL A 377 -2.48 -14.74 -4.39
C VAL A 377 -2.24 -15.70 -3.20
N PRO A 378 -3.21 -15.95 -2.30
CA PRO A 378 -3.06 -16.96 -1.25
C PRO A 378 -2.77 -18.37 -1.76
N GLU A 379 -3.46 -18.81 -2.82
CA GLU A 379 -3.29 -20.14 -3.38
C GLU A 379 -1.92 -20.32 -4.04
N ILE A 380 -1.48 -19.33 -4.82
CA ILE A 380 -0.14 -19.35 -5.42
C ILE A 380 0.94 -19.37 -4.35
N ARG A 381 0.77 -18.60 -3.28
CA ARG A 381 1.70 -18.66 -2.15
C ARG A 381 1.72 -20.07 -1.55
N HIS A 382 0.55 -20.71 -1.37
CA HIS A 382 0.47 -22.07 -0.86
C HIS A 382 1.23 -23.07 -1.73
N LEU A 383 1.04 -23.01 -3.06
CA LEU A 383 1.76 -23.85 -4.02
C LEU A 383 3.28 -23.59 -4.01
N LEU A 384 3.71 -22.33 -3.91
CA LEU A 384 5.13 -21.97 -3.83
C LEU A 384 5.82 -22.48 -2.56
N VAL A 385 5.09 -22.64 -1.45
CA VAL A 385 5.65 -23.22 -0.22
C VAL A 385 6.17 -24.63 -0.48
N ALA A 386 5.42 -25.43 -1.24
CA ALA A 386 5.85 -26.77 -1.64
C ALA A 386 7.07 -26.72 -2.58
N ALA A 387 7.06 -25.81 -3.56
CA ALA A 387 8.12 -25.68 -4.55
C ALA A 387 9.47 -25.19 -3.98
N PHE A 388 9.47 -24.38 -2.91
CA PHE A 388 10.70 -23.79 -2.38
C PHE A 388 11.52 -24.68 -1.45
N HIS A 389 11.09 -25.93 -1.18
CA HIS A 389 11.85 -26.95 -0.45
C HIS A 389 12.60 -26.39 0.77
N PRO A 390 11.89 -25.97 1.84
CA PRO A 390 12.53 -25.36 2.99
C PRO A 390 13.53 -26.33 3.64
N PRO A 391 14.61 -25.82 4.28
CA PRO A 391 15.57 -26.66 4.96
C PRO A 391 14.90 -27.59 5.98
N ALA A 392 15.33 -28.85 6.04
CA ALA A 392 14.79 -29.82 7.00
C ALA A 392 14.87 -29.27 8.44
N VAL A 393 13.78 -29.42 9.18
CA VAL A 393 13.68 -29.03 10.58
C VAL A 393 14.12 -30.21 11.43
N THR A 394 15.26 -30.09 12.11
CA THR A 394 15.76 -31.12 13.04
C THR A 394 15.43 -30.77 14.49
N ALA A 395 15.30 -31.78 15.36
CA ALA A 395 15.05 -31.58 16.79
C ALA A 395 16.12 -30.69 17.45
N ALA A 396 17.39 -30.92 17.12
CA ALA A 396 18.52 -30.10 17.62
C ALA A 396 18.34 -28.62 17.26
N ARG A 397 17.86 -28.34 16.04
CA ARG A 397 17.64 -26.98 15.56
C ARG A 397 16.46 -26.29 16.23
N LEU A 398 15.35 -27.02 16.44
CA LEU A 398 14.20 -26.54 17.19
C LEU A 398 14.57 -26.19 18.64
N LEU A 399 15.31 -27.09 19.30
CA LEU A 399 15.80 -26.87 20.67
C LEU A 399 16.76 -25.67 20.75
N HIS A 400 17.65 -25.52 19.76
CA HIS A 400 18.55 -24.37 19.66
C HIS A 400 17.79 -23.05 19.59
N TRP A 401 16.82 -22.92 18.67
CA TRP A 401 16.03 -21.70 18.54
C TRP A 401 15.10 -21.46 19.73
N SER A 402 14.55 -22.51 20.34
CA SER A 402 13.81 -22.43 21.60
C SER A 402 14.67 -21.86 22.73
N ASN A 403 15.87 -22.41 22.93
CA ASN A 403 16.83 -21.93 23.93
C ASN A 403 17.26 -20.48 23.66
N TRP A 404 17.54 -20.14 22.40
CA TRP A 404 17.90 -18.79 22.00
C TRP A 404 16.80 -17.79 22.33
N ARG A 405 15.54 -18.08 21.96
CA ARG A 405 14.38 -17.21 22.22
C ARG A 405 14.18 -16.97 23.72
N ARG A 406 14.23 -18.03 24.54
CA ARG A 406 14.08 -17.94 26.01
C ARG A 406 15.18 -17.10 26.64
N ARG A 407 16.44 -17.29 26.24
CA ARG A 407 17.58 -16.48 26.73
C ARG A 407 17.43 -15.01 26.35
N HIS A 408 16.99 -14.72 25.12
CA HIS A 408 16.77 -13.36 24.67
C HIS A 408 15.61 -12.69 25.43
N GLN A 409 14.47 -13.37 25.58
CA GLN A 409 13.33 -12.89 26.35
C GLN A 409 13.69 -12.62 27.82
N ALA A 410 14.48 -13.50 28.44
CA ALA A 410 14.99 -13.28 29.79
C ALA A 410 15.85 -12.01 29.88
N THR A 411 16.70 -11.75 28.89
CA THR A 411 17.53 -10.54 28.82
C THR A 411 16.70 -9.27 28.63
N ALA A 412 15.71 -9.31 27.73
CA ALA A 412 14.78 -8.20 27.53
C ALA A 412 13.96 -7.91 28.80
N ARG A 413 13.47 -8.96 29.47
CA ARG A 413 12.73 -8.86 30.74
C ARG A 413 13.58 -8.22 31.84
N ARG A 414 14.84 -8.67 32.01
CA ARG A 414 15.80 -8.05 32.95
C ARG A 414 16.05 -6.57 32.64
N SER A 415 16.21 -6.22 31.37
CA SER A 415 16.43 -4.82 30.96
C SER A 415 15.21 -3.94 31.26
N HIS A 416 14.00 -4.47 31.06
CA HIS A 416 12.76 -3.78 31.42
C HIS A 416 12.63 -3.56 32.93
N TYR A 417 12.92 -4.58 33.75
CA TYR A 417 12.90 -4.42 35.21
C TYR A 417 13.94 -3.40 35.69
N ARG A 418 15.18 -3.47 35.19
CA ARG A 418 16.23 -2.50 35.55
C ARG A 418 15.81 -1.06 35.23
N ARG A 419 15.19 -0.83 34.07
CA ARG A 419 14.71 0.50 33.69
C ARG A 419 13.57 0.99 34.58
N ARG A 420 12.64 0.11 34.97
CA ARG A 420 11.54 0.46 35.89
C ARG A 420 12.08 0.83 37.26
N ALA A 421 12.94 -0.03 37.83
CA ALA A 421 13.57 0.23 39.12
C ALA A 421 14.38 1.54 39.13
N ALA A 422 15.16 1.81 38.08
CA ALA A 422 15.92 3.07 37.97
C ALA A 422 15.04 4.31 37.81
N GLY A 423 13.85 4.18 37.21
CA GLY A 423 12.88 5.28 37.12
C GLY A 423 12.09 5.52 38.40
N GLU A 424 11.88 4.47 39.21
CA GLU A 424 11.26 4.55 40.55
C GLU A 424 12.23 5.08 41.62
N SER A 425 13.54 5.00 41.39
CA SER A 425 14.57 5.53 42.32
C SER A 425 14.95 7.00 42.06
N ALA A 426 14.37 7.63 41.04
CA ALA A 426 14.69 8.98 40.58
C ALA A 426 13.51 9.97 40.69
N GLY A 427 12.41 9.55 41.33
CA GLY A 427 11.30 10.38 41.77
C GLY A 427 11.14 10.24 43.27
#